data_AF-A0A967LNU3-F1
#
_entry.id   AF-A0A967LNU3-F1
#
_cell.length_a   1.000
_cell.length_b   1.000
_cell.length_c   1.000
_cell.angle_alpha   90.00
_cell.angle_beta   90.00
_cell.angle_gamma   90.00
#
_symmetry.space_group_name_H-M   'P 1'
#
loop_
_entity.id
_entity.type
_entity.pdbx_description
1 polymer ?
#
loop_
_entity_poly.entity_id
_entity_poly.type
_entity_poly.pdbx_seq_one_letter_code
_entity_poly.pdbx_strand_id
1 'polypeptide(L)'
;LEGFGEISAGNLLESIEASKERPLSRLLVALGIRHVGGHAAGIIARKYETMDALMDADQEELAAIHGIGETTAAALATFLDEPRNQRL
;
A
#
# COMPACT_ATOMS: atom_id res chain seq x y z
N LEU A 1 11.61 -10.01 19.89
CA LEU A 1 10.38 -9.61 19.17
C LEU A 1 10.84 -9.12 17.81
N GLU A 2 11.11 -10.05 16.91
CA GLU A 2 11.71 -9.81 15.60
C GLU A 2 10.76 -10.40 14.57
N GLY A 3 9.87 -9.57 14.07
CA GLY A 3 8.93 -9.94 13.03
C GLY A 3 8.40 -8.63 12.46
N PHE A 4 8.26 -8.56 11.14
CA PHE A 4 7.79 -7.37 10.39
C PHE A 4 8.85 -6.31 10.04
N GLY A 5 10.07 -6.74 9.71
CA GLY A 5 11.07 -5.85 9.09
C GLY A 5 11.49 -6.22 7.67
N GLU A 6 11.22 -7.45 7.22
CA GLU A 6 11.78 -7.96 5.98
C GLU A 6 10.70 -8.64 5.13
N ILE A 7 9.67 -7.88 4.71
CA ILE A 7 9.12 -8.17 3.39
C ILE A 7 10.17 -7.65 2.41
N SER A 8 11.19 -8.48 2.21
CA SER A 8 12.16 -8.34 1.15
C SER A 8 11.41 -8.07 -0.14
N ALA A 9 11.65 -6.90 -0.71
CA ALA A 9 11.77 -6.63 -2.13
C ALA A 9 11.17 -7.64 -3.14
N GLY A 10 11.64 -8.89 -3.16
CA GLY A 10 11.13 -9.94 -4.05
C GLY A 10 9.66 -10.33 -3.81
N ASN A 11 9.16 -10.15 -2.60
CA ASN A 11 7.76 -10.40 -2.25
C ASN A 11 6.81 -9.32 -2.79
N LEU A 12 7.26 -8.11 -3.14
CA LEU A 12 6.35 -7.06 -3.61
C LEU A 12 5.84 -7.39 -5.01
N LEU A 13 6.72 -7.75 -5.96
CA LEU A 13 6.34 -8.16 -7.30
C LEU A 13 5.52 -9.45 -7.30
N GLU A 14 5.92 -10.44 -6.50
CA GLU A 14 5.17 -11.70 -6.33
C GLU A 14 3.81 -11.45 -5.65
N SER A 15 3.75 -10.49 -4.72
CA SER A 15 2.49 -10.08 -4.12
C SER A 15 1.62 -9.24 -5.05
N ILE A 16 2.19 -8.47 -5.98
CA ILE A 16 1.46 -7.75 -7.03
C ILE A 16 0.79 -8.77 -7.95
N GLU A 17 1.54 -9.75 -8.46
CA GLU A 17 1.00 -10.85 -9.27
C GLU A 17 -0.03 -11.68 -8.49
N ALA A 18 0.26 -12.05 -7.23
CA ALA A 18 -0.69 -12.79 -6.39
C ALA A 18 -1.89 -11.94 -5.92
N SER A 19 -1.79 -10.60 -5.90
CA SER A 19 -2.90 -9.70 -5.60
C SER A 19 -3.92 -9.62 -6.73
N LYS A 20 -3.56 -10.06 -7.95
CA LYS A 20 -4.56 -10.27 -9.00
C LYS A 20 -5.62 -11.31 -8.60
N GLU A 21 -5.31 -12.19 -7.64
CA GLU A 21 -6.24 -13.16 -7.05
C GLU A 21 -6.59 -12.88 -5.57
N ARG A 22 -5.93 -11.93 -4.89
CA ARG A 22 -6.10 -11.65 -3.45
C ARG A 22 -6.50 -10.19 -3.20
N PRO A 23 -7.36 -9.89 -2.21
CA PRO A 23 -7.79 -8.51 -1.95
C PRO A 23 -6.61 -7.56 -1.68
N LEU A 24 -6.54 -6.44 -2.40
CA LEU A 24 -5.49 -5.41 -2.24
C LEU A 24 -5.35 -4.95 -0.78
N SER A 25 -6.45 -4.92 -0.03
CA SER A 25 -6.45 -4.57 1.40
C SER A 25 -5.54 -5.48 2.24
N ARG A 26 -5.46 -6.77 1.90
CA ARG A 26 -4.59 -7.70 2.62
C ARG A 26 -3.12 -7.48 2.28
N LEU A 27 -2.84 -7.11 1.03
CA LEU A 27 -1.50 -6.78 0.59
C LEU A 27 -0.99 -5.53 1.32
N LEU A 28 -1.77 -4.46 1.33
CA LEU A 28 -1.40 -3.21 2.00
C LEU A 28 -1.09 -3.40 3.49
N VAL A 29 -1.86 -4.25 4.18
CA VAL A 29 -1.57 -4.62 5.58
C VAL A 29 -0.28 -5.43 5.70
N ALA A 30 -0.05 -6.40 4.80
CA ALA A 30 1.13 -7.24 4.83
C ALA A 30 2.41 -6.42 4.65
N LEU A 31 2.40 -5.42 3.76
CA LEU A 31 3.54 -4.53 3.49
C LEU A 31 4.00 -3.73 4.71
N GLY A 32 3.22 -3.67 5.79
CA GLY A 32 3.64 -3.04 7.04
C GLY A 32 3.85 -1.53 6.92
N ILE A 33 3.15 -0.89 5.98
CA ILE A 33 3.24 0.55 5.75
C ILE A 33 2.77 1.27 7.02
N ARG A 34 3.60 2.16 7.54
CA ARG A 34 3.32 2.90 8.78
C ARG A 34 1.98 3.64 8.64
N HIS A 35 1.12 3.55 9.64
CA HIS A 35 -0.23 4.14 9.67
C HIS A 35 -1.27 3.47 8.74
N VAL A 36 -0.90 2.50 7.91
CA VAL A 36 -1.84 1.75 7.07
C VAL A 36 -2.22 0.44 7.76
N GLY A 37 -3.25 0.49 8.59
CA GLY A 37 -3.87 -0.69 9.21
C GLY A 37 -5.00 -1.30 8.36
N GLY A 38 -5.63 -2.36 8.86
CA GLY A 38 -6.71 -3.07 8.14
C GLY A 38 -7.89 -2.19 7.72
N HIS A 39 -8.23 -1.17 8.51
CA HIS A 39 -9.28 -0.21 8.16
C HIS A 39 -8.85 0.67 6.96
N ALA A 40 -7.72 1.36 7.07
CA ALA A 40 -7.20 2.21 6.01
C ALA A 40 -6.97 1.41 4.72
N ALA A 41 -6.34 0.24 4.83
CA ALA A 41 -6.12 -0.67 3.72
C ALA A 41 -7.44 -1.12 3.05
N GLY A 42 -8.49 -1.36 3.84
CA GLY A 42 -9.82 -1.68 3.32
C GLY A 42 -10.47 -0.53 2.56
N ILE A 43 -10.29 0.71 3.03
CA ILE A 43 -10.79 1.90 2.34
C ILE A 43 -10.03 2.13 1.04
N ILE A 44 -8.70 2.10 1.08
CA ILE A 44 -7.84 2.30 -0.08
C ILE A 44 -8.14 1.24 -1.15
N ALA A 45 -8.25 -0.03 -0.76
CA ALA A 45 -8.56 -1.13 -1.67
C ALA A 45 -9.96 -1.11 -2.28
N ARG A 46 -10.90 -0.35 -1.69
CA ARG A 46 -12.22 -0.12 -2.29
C ARG A 46 -12.18 0.96 -3.36
N LYS A 47 -11.25 1.92 -3.25
CA LYS A 47 -11.06 2.98 -4.23
C LYS A 47 -10.13 2.54 -5.37
N TYR A 48 -9.04 1.87 -5.02
CA TYR A 48 -8.04 1.35 -5.95
C TYR A 48 -8.16 -0.16 -5.96
N GLU A 49 -8.58 -0.73 -7.08
CA GLU A 49 -8.82 -2.18 -7.21
C GLU A 49 -7.53 -2.97 -7.36
N THR A 50 -6.48 -2.33 -7.87
CA THR A 50 -5.17 -2.92 -8.14
C THR A 50 -4.04 -2.09 -7.52
N MET A 51 -2.88 -2.73 -7.32
CA MET A 51 -1.67 -2.01 -6.88
C MET A 51 -1.22 -0.99 -7.93
N ASP A 52 -1.34 -1.32 -9.21
CA ASP A 52 -0.96 -0.41 -10.30
C ASP A 52 -1.76 0.91 -10.24
N ALA A 53 -3.09 0.82 -10.09
CA ALA A 53 -3.93 2.00 -9.95
C ALA A 53 -3.60 2.82 -8.69
N LEU A 54 -3.10 2.16 -7.64
CA LEU A 54 -2.67 2.83 -6.42
C LEU A 54 -1.30 3.51 -6.57
N MET A 55 -0.37 2.93 -7.33
CA MET A 55 0.95 3.50 -7.59
C MET A 55 0.88 4.78 -8.43
N ASP A 56 -0.13 4.93 -9.28
CA ASP A 56 -0.38 6.14 -10.06
C ASP A 56 -1.05 7.26 -9.24
N ALA A 57 -1.53 6.98 -8.03
CA ALA A 57 -2.23 7.94 -7.19
C ALA A 57 -1.26 8.89 -6.49
N ASP A 58 -1.61 10.18 -6.47
CA ASP A 58 -0.84 11.17 -5.73
C ASP A 58 -1.27 11.27 -4.25
N GLN A 59 -0.46 11.96 -3.43
CA GLN A 59 -0.75 12.14 -2.02
C GLN A 59 -2.08 12.88 -1.77
N GLU A 60 -2.44 13.85 -2.60
CA GLU A 60 -3.65 14.65 -2.44
C GLU A 60 -4.90 13.81 -2.71
N GLU A 61 -4.87 12.96 -3.73
CA GLU A 61 -5.92 12.01 -4.07
C GLU A 61 -6.11 10.95 -2.98
N LEU A 62 -5.01 10.51 -2.35
CA LEU A 62 -5.03 9.61 -1.21
C LEU A 62 -5.61 10.27 0.05
N ALA A 63 -5.29 11.55 0.28
CA ALA A 63 -5.82 12.33 1.41
C ALA A 63 -7.30 12.72 1.21
N ALA A 64 -7.76 12.83 -0.03
CA ALA A 64 -9.16 13.12 -0.35
C ALA A 64 -10.10 11.92 -0.08
N ILE A 65 -9.57 10.73 0.20
CA ILE A 65 -10.38 9.56 0.49
C ILE A 65 -11.00 9.70 1.88
N HIS A 66 -12.34 9.64 1.94
CA HIS A 66 -13.05 9.71 3.21
C HIS A 66 -12.59 8.58 4.16
N GLY A 67 -12.10 8.97 5.34
CA GLY A 67 -11.56 8.04 6.33
C GLY A 67 -10.05 7.80 6.24
N ILE A 68 -9.36 8.39 5.25
CA ILE A 68 -7.90 8.47 5.18
C ILE A 68 -7.47 9.88 5.56
N GLY A 69 -6.64 10.00 6.60
CA GLY A 69 -6.06 11.28 7.01
C GLY A 69 -4.75 11.58 6.29
N GLU A 70 -4.34 12.85 6.30
CA GLU A 70 -3.09 13.34 5.68
C GLU A 70 -1.86 12.51 6.07
N THR A 71 -1.73 12.12 7.34
CA THR A 71 -0.60 11.29 7.80
C THR A 71 -0.56 9.91 7.13
N THR A 72 -1.72 9.29 6.92
CA THR A 72 -1.80 7.97 6.29
C THR A 72 -1.54 8.09 4.78
N ALA A 73 -2.13 9.12 4.16
CA ALA A 73 -1.90 9.43 2.75
C ALA A 73 -0.42 9.72 2.46
N ALA A 74 0.22 10.57 3.28
CA ALA A 74 1.64 10.90 3.15
C ALA A 74 2.54 9.67 3.34
N ALA A 75 2.26 8.83 4.35
CA ALA A 75 3.03 7.62 4.59
C ALA A 75 2.92 6.62 3.43
N LEU A 76 1.73 6.47 2.86
CA LEU A 76 1.50 5.61 1.70
C LEU A 76 2.17 6.17 0.45
N ALA A 77 1.97 7.46 0.13
CA ALA A 77 2.62 8.11 -1.01
C ALA A 77 4.14 8.02 -0.92
N THR A 78 4.72 8.29 0.25
CA THR A 78 6.17 8.14 0.49
C THR A 78 6.63 6.70 0.28
N PHE A 79 5.84 5.71 0.72
CA PHE A 79 6.17 4.31 0.48
C PHE A 79 6.15 3.96 -1.01
N LEU A 80 5.17 4.46 -1.75
CA LEU A 80 5.04 4.19 -3.20
C LEU A 80 6.09 4.94 -4.04
N ASP A 81 6.50 6.14 -3.60
CA ASP A 81 7.49 6.99 -4.30
C ASP A 81 8.95 6.54 -4.07
N GLU A 82 9.19 5.81 -2.98
CA GLU A 82 10.52 5.37 -2.60
C GLU A 82 11.08 4.37 -3.64
N PRO A 83 12.16 4.71 -4.39
CA PRO A 83 12.56 3.96 -5.59
C PRO A 83 12.96 2.52 -5.35
N ARG A 84 13.37 2.15 -4.12
CA ARG A 84 13.58 0.74 -3.75
C ARG A 84 12.29 -0.06 -3.80
N ASN A 85 11.13 0.56 -3.65
CA ASN A 85 9.81 -0.08 -3.74
C ASN A 85 9.27 -0.06 -5.17
N GLN A 86 9.82 0.79 -6.05
CA GLN A 86 9.47 0.88 -7.48
C GLN A 86 10.36 0.03 -8.42
N ARG A 87 11.61 -0.27 -8.02
CA ARG A 87 12.62 -0.94 -8.88
C ARG A 87 12.72 -2.46 -8.73
N LEU A 88 11.67 -3.14 -8.27
CA LEU A 88 11.74 -4.57 -7.95
C LEU A 88 10.71 -5.38 -8.70
#